data_AF-A0A257L3P7-F1
#
_entry.id   AF-A0A257L3P7-F1
#
_cell.length_a   1.000
_cell.length_b   1.000
_cell.length_c   1.000
_cell.angle_alpha   90.00
_cell.angle_beta   90.00
_cell.angle_gamma   90.00
#
_symmetry.space_group_name_H-M   'P 1'
#
loop_
_entity.id
_entity.type
_entity.pdbx_description
1 polymer ?
#
loop_
_entity_poly.entity_id
_entity_poly.type
_entity_poly.pdbx_seq_one_letter_code
_entity_poly.pdbx_strand_id
1 'polypeptide(L)'
;MDKSIYILLLISIICSCENKENKNSNLKESNDTPYATVYTIPPELHRKTMDSLRAKVITTGDTNAFFILSKAYRTVELKENDIYYYAYVMAIKYHFTPAYFELFYILSGGGTKETLNKQDICSRKMALYYLLLAYERGDQTVKPYVLNLFKGQKVPQSNFYLRNFCN
;
A
#
# COMPACT_ATOMS: atom_id res chain seq x y z
N MET A 1 -15.29 8.64 54.06
CA MET A 1 -14.16 8.74 53.10
C MET A 1 -14.76 8.82 51.72
N ASP A 2 -14.81 10.02 51.17
CA ASP A 2 -15.67 10.33 50.04
C ASP A 2 -15.14 9.69 48.75
N LYS A 3 -16.04 9.02 48.01
CA LYS A 3 -15.74 8.37 46.72
C LYS A 3 -15.17 9.35 45.68
N SER A 4 -15.30 10.65 45.92
CA SER A 4 -14.74 11.75 45.14
C SER A 4 -13.21 11.85 45.19
N ILE A 5 -12.55 11.26 46.20
CA ILE A 5 -11.08 11.29 46.33
C ILE A 5 -10.41 10.31 45.36
N TYR A 6 -11.04 9.16 45.08
CA TYR A 6 -10.48 8.14 44.18
C TYR A 6 -10.47 8.59 42.71
N ILE A 7 -11.36 9.50 42.32
CA ILE A 7 -11.45 10.01 40.95
C ILE A 7 -10.30 10.97 40.65
N LEU A 8 -9.84 11.74 41.64
CA LEU A 8 -8.69 12.66 41.49
C LEU A 8 -7.34 11.91 41.40
N LEU A 9 -7.22 10.74 42.04
CA LEU A 9 -6.00 9.93 42.04
C LEU A 9 -5.76 9.15 40.74
N LEU A 10 -6.79 8.92 39.93
CA LEU A 10 -6.69 8.24 38.63
C LEU A 10 -6.24 9.18 37.49
N ILE A 11 -6.42 10.49 37.63
CA ILE A 11 -6.09 11.49 36.59
C ILE A 11 -4.59 11.82 36.57
N SER A 12 -3.88 11.69 37.69
CA SER A 12 -2.45 12.03 37.80
C SER A 12 -1.50 11.01 37.13
N ILE A 13 -2.00 9.86 36.67
CA ILE A 13 -1.17 8.79 36.09
C ILE A 13 -0.96 8.96 34.57
N ILE A 14 -1.67 9.88 33.91
CA ILE A 14 -1.64 10.04 32.44
C ILE A 14 -0.70 11.18 31.96
N CYS A 15 0.09 11.79 32.85
CA CYS A 15 1.03 12.87 32.47
C CYS A 15 2.46 12.63 32.95
N SER A 16 3.03 11.45 32.67
CA SER A 16 4.48 11.23 32.79
C SER A 16 5.05 10.56 31.53
N CYS A 17 4.90 11.23 30.38
CA CYS A 17 5.86 11.07 29.28
C CYS A 17 6.92 12.15 29.45
N GLU A 18 8.06 11.77 29.99
CA GLU A 18 9.25 12.60 30.07
C GLU A 18 9.78 12.83 28.65
N ASN A 19 9.75 14.09 28.22
CA ASN A 19 10.20 14.51 26.91
C ASN A 19 11.74 14.49 26.90
N LYS A 20 12.35 13.40 26.41
CA LYS A 20 13.78 13.41 26.10
C LYS A 20 14.00 14.23 24.84
N GLU A 21 14.35 15.50 25.03
CA GLU A 21 15.05 16.27 24.00
C GLU A 21 16.33 15.53 23.63
N ASN A 22 16.36 15.00 22.41
CA ASN A 22 17.61 14.65 21.76
C ASN A 22 17.76 15.51 20.50
N LYS A 23 18.84 16.28 20.48
CA LYS A 23 19.15 17.32 19.50
C LYS A 23 19.33 16.74 18.10
N ASN A 24 18.79 17.50 17.13
CA ASN A 24 19.18 17.61 15.72
C ASN A 24 18.98 16.42 14.79
N SER A 25 17.91 16.48 13.99
CA SER A 25 18.07 16.84 12.57
C SER A 25 16.79 17.50 12.05
N ASN A 26 16.95 18.57 11.27
CA ASN A 26 15.87 19.43 10.80
C ASN A 26 14.90 18.67 9.88
N LEU A 27 13.69 18.38 10.36
CA LEU A 27 12.56 17.96 9.54
C LEU A 27 11.55 19.11 9.53
N LYS A 28 11.45 19.81 8.40
CA LYS A 28 10.34 20.71 8.14
C LYS A 28 9.15 19.86 7.70
N GLU A 29 8.15 19.81 8.57
CA GLU A 29 6.85 19.20 8.31
C GLU A 29 6.07 20.13 7.36
N SER A 30 5.80 19.66 6.14
CA SER A 30 4.85 20.30 5.22
C SER A 30 3.66 19.38 5.03
N ASN A 31 2.51 19.84 5.52
CA ASN A 31 1.22 19.19 5.35
C ASN A 31 0.83 19.21 3.87
N ASP A 32 0.85 18.04 3.22
CA ASP A 32 -0.05 17.70 2.10
C ASP A 32 0.11 16.22 1.67
N THR A 33 -1.00 15.46 1.77
CA THR A 33 -1.25 14.07 1.33
C THR A 33 -0.62 12.89 2.13
N PRO A 34 -1.32 11.74 2.30
CA PRO A 34 -0.91 10.67 3.22
C PRO A 34 0.27 9.80 2.75
N TYR A 35 0.93 10.16 1.64
CA TYR A 35 2.00 9.36 1.03
C TYR A 35 3.31 10.13 0.81
N ALA A 36 3.48 11.30 1.42
CA ALA A 36 4.65 12.14 1.21
C ALA A 36 5.55 12.28 2.45
N THR A 37 5.99 11.16 3.03
CA THR A 37 7.36 11.17 3.60
C THR A 37 8.30 10.85 2.44
N VAL A 38 8.98 11.87 1.92
CA VAL A 38 10.04 11.72 0.92
C VAL A 38 11.21 10.99 1.59
N TYR A 39 11.11 9.66 1.69
CA TYR A 39 12.29 8.82 1.86
C TYR A 39 13.02 8.86 0.52
N THR A 40 14.01 9.74 0.41
CA THR A 40 15.01 9.66 -0.65
C THR A 40 15.68 8.30 -0.49
N ILE A 41 15.34 7.35 -1.37
CA ILE A 41 16.00 6.04 -1.34
C ILE A 41 17.44 6.30 -1.78
N PRO A 42 18.45 6.00 -0.93
CA PRO A 42 19.84 6.19 -1.31
C PRO A 42 20.12 5.38 -2.58
N PRO A 43 20.94 5.89 -3.51
CA PRO A 43 21.37 5.15 -4.70
C PRO A 43 21.96 3.77 -4.38
N GLU A 44 22.46 3.60 -3.15
CA GLU A 44 22.95 2.33 -2.61
C GLU A 44 21.98 1.73 -1.58
N LEU A 45 20.83 1.23 -2.05
CA LEU A 45 20.04 0.32 -1.22
C LEU A 45 20.76 -1.03 -1.15
N HIS A 46 21.64 -1.19 -0.16
CA HIS A 46 22.49 -2.37 -0.01
C HIS A 46 21.66 -3.66 0.04
N ARG A 47 22.12 -4.72 -0.65
CA ARG A 47 21.50 -6.08 -0.66
C ARG A 47 20.96 -6.56 0.70
N LYS A 48 21.72 -6.39 1.80
CA LYS A 48 21.28 -6.79 3.15
C LYS A 48 20.03 -6.03 3.62
N THR A 49 19.91 -4.76 3.24
CA THR A 49 18.72 -3.95 3.52
C THR A 49 17.53 -4.47 2.74
N MET A 50 17.70 -4.81 1.45
CA MET A 50 16.64 -5.41 0.64
C MET A 50 16.16 -6.75 1.20
N ASP A 51 17.08 -7.64 1.60
CA ASP A 51 16.72 -8.95 2.14
C ASP A 51 15.95 -8.82 3.48
N SER A 52 16.36 -7.86 4.32
CA SER A 52 15.64 -7.55 5.56
C SER A 52 14.22 -7.03 5.29
N LEU A 53 14.06 -6.10 4.34
CA LEU A 53 12.74 -5.58 3.96
C LEU A 53 11.84 -6.69 3.40
N ARG A 54 12.37 -7.54 2.51
CA ARG A 54 11.66 -8.69 1.93
C ARG A 54 11.21 -9.66 3.02
N ALA A 55 12.09 -9.99 3.95
CA ALA A 55 11.77 -10.86 5.07
C ALA A 55 10.62 -10.29 5.91
N LYS A 56 10.65 -9.00 6.27
CA LYS A 56 9.57 -8.34 7.03
C LYS A 56 8.23 -8.38 6.30
N VAL A 57 8.21 -8.14 4.98
CA VAL A 57 6.98 -8.26 4.20
C VAL A 57 6.42 -9.68 4.25
N ILE A 58 7.27 -10.69 4.05
CA ILE A 58 6.83 -12.10 4.01
C ILE A 58 6.35 -12.57 5.39
N THR A 59 7.10 -12.26 6.45
CA THR A 59 6.90 -12.86 7.78
C THR A 59 5.89 -12.11 8.64
N THR A 60 5.87 -10.78 8.58
CA THR A 60 5.01 -9.96 9.46
C THR A 60 4.02 -9.08 8.73
N GLY A 61 4.11 -8.96 7.40
CA GLY A 61 3.25 -8.05 6.64
C GLY A 61 3.54 -6.58 6.93
N ASP A 62 4.81 -6.26 7.19
CA ASP A 62 5.24 -4.89 7.50
C ASP A 62 4.94 -3.96 6.32
N THR A 63 3.97 -3.06 6.51
CA THR A 63 3.48 -2.14 5.48
C THR A 63 4.53 -1.09 5.10
N ASN A 64 5.33 -0.62 6.05
CA ASN A 64 6.41 0.32 5.79
C ASN A 64 7.51 -0.35 4.96
N ALA A 65 7.88 -1.59 5.31
CA ALA A 65 8.82 -2.36 4.52
C ALA A 65 8.31 -2.60 3.10
N PHE A 66 7.02 -2.90 2.95
CA PHE A 66 6.39 -3.04 1.64
C PHE A 66 6.45 -1.77 0.81
N PHE A 67 6.14 -0.59 1.39
CA PHE A 67 6.23 0.68 0.67
C PHE A 67 7.66 1.00 0.21
N ILE A 68 8.66 0.75 1.06
CA ILE A 68 10.07 0.96 0.69
C ILE A 68 10.46 0.01 -0.45
N LEU A 69 10.09 -1.27 -0.38
CA LEU A 69 10.35 -2.22 -1.47
C LEU A 69 9.66 -1.79 -2.77
N SER A 70 8.36 -1.50 -2.70
CA SER A 70 7.56 -1.10 -3.86
C SER A 70 8.14 0.15 -4.54
N LYS A 71 8.64 1.11 -3.77
CA LYS A 71 9.36 2.26 -4.32
C LYS A 71 10.71 1.86 -4.93
N ALA A 72 11.51 1.05 -4.23
CA ALA A 72 12.82 0.62 -4.71
C ALA A 72 12.74 -0.13 -6.05
N TYR A 73 11.74 -1.00 -6.22
CA TYR A 73 11.50 -1.75 -7.46
C TYR A 73 11.02 -0.88 -8.63
N ARG A 74 10.52 0.33 -8.38
CA ARG A 74 10.12 1.29 -9.42
C ARG A 74 11.22 2.26 -9.82
N THR A 75 12.15 2.57 -8.90
CA THR A 75 13.14 3.64 -9.09
C THR A 75 14.53 3.14 -9.41
N VAL A 76 14.91 1.98 -8.89
CA VAL A 76 16.18 1.32 -9.19
C VAL A 76 15.87 0.30 -10.28
N GLU A 77 16.77 0.06 -11.24
CA GLU A 77 16.63 -0.87 -12.37
C GLU A 77 16.37 -2.36 -11.99
N LEU A 78 15.90 -2.61 -10.77
CA LEU A 78 15.24 -3.84 -10.38
C LEU A 78 13.95 -3.97 -11.20
N LYS A 79 13.76 -5.12 -11.84
CA LYS A 79 12.61 -5.34 -12.71
C LYS A 79 11.32 -5.26 -11.88
N GLU A 80 10.36 -4.43 -12.31
CA GLU A 80 9.05 -4.27 -11.64
C GLU A 80 8.35 -5.62 -11.39
N ASN A 81 8.59 -6.63 -12.22
CA ASN A 81 8.03 -7.97 -12.05
C ASN A 81 8.45 -8.66 -10.74
N ASP A 82 9.55 -8.24 -10.12
CA ASP A 82 10.06 -8.84 -8.89
C ASP A 82 9.27 -8.37 -7.65
N ILE A 83 8.53 -7.24 -7.72
CA ILE A 83 7.64 -6.83 -6.61
C ILE A 83 6.36 -7.66 -6.57
N TYR A 84 5.97 -8.34 -7.66
CA TYR A 84 4.71 -9.08 -7.77
C TYR A 84 4.49 -10.05 -6.60
N TYR A 85 5.50 -10.85 -6.26
CA TYR A 85 5.40 -11.81 -5.16
C TYR A 85 5.07 -11.14 -3.83
N TYR A 86 5.73 -10.02 -3.52
CA TYR A 86 5.53 -9.29 -2.27
C TYR A 86 4.18 -8.58 -2.24
N ALA A 87 3.76 -7.99 -3.36
CA ALA A 87 2.44 -7.41 -3.51
C ALA A 87 1.36 -8.48 -3.31
N TYR A 88 1.54 -9.66 -3.91
CA TYR A 88 0.63 -10.80 -3.74
C TYR A 88 0.54 -11.25 -2.28
N VAL A 89 1.67 -11.42 -1.59
CA VAL A 89 1.68 -11.77 -0.17
C VAL A 89 0.93 -10.73 0.67
N MET A 90 1.21 -9.43 0.47
CA MET A 90 0.54 -8.35 1.20
C MET A 90 -0.96 -8.31 0.94
N ALA A 91 -1.38 -8.50 -0.32
CA ALA A 91 -2.79 -8.46 -0.67
C ALA A 91 -3.53 -9.72 -0.19
N ILE A 92 -2.96 -10.90 -0.34
CA ILE A 92 -3.67 -12.16 -0.06
C ILE A 92 -3.57 -12.57 1.40
N LYS A 93 -2.37 -12.55 1.99
CA LYS A 93 -2.15 -13.01 3.37
C LYS A 93 -2.50 -11.94 4.40
N TYR A 94 -2.15 -10.69 4.14
CA TYR A 94 -2.31 -9.60 5.10
C TYR A 94 -3.48 -8.67 4.80
N HIS A 95 -4.20 -8.90 3.69
CA HIS A 95 -5.33 -8.06 3.25
C HIS A 95 -5.00 -6.56 3.19
N PHE A 96 -3.74 -6.23 2.91
CA PHE A 96 -3.30 -4.84 2.86
C PHE A 96 -3.83 -4.16 1.60
N THR A 97 -4.77 -3.24 1.79
CA THR A 97 -5.54 -2.64 0.69
C THR A 97 -4.68 -2.06 -0.44
N PRO A 98 -3.62 -1.27 -0.17
CA PRO A 98 -2.77 -0.73 -1.23
C PRO A 98 -2.07 -1.78 -2.08
N ALA A 99 -1.85 -2.99 -1.56
CA ALA A 99 -1.22 -4.06 -2.33
C ALA A 99 -2.13 -4.62 -3.44
N TYR A 100 -3.45 -4.48 -3.33
CA TYR A 100 -4.35 -4.80 -4.45
C TYR A 100 -4.14 -3.82 -5.62
N PHE A 101 -3.95 -2.53 -5.33
CA PHE A 101 -3.64 -1.57 -6.39
C PHE A 101 -2.27 -1.82 -7.01
N GLU A 102 -1.28 -2.20 -6.20
CA GLU A 102 0.04 -2.61 -6.70
C GLU A 102 -0.07 -3.77 -7.71
N LEU A 103 -0.85 -4.81 -7.38
CA LEU A 103 -1.11 -5.93 -8.29
C LEU A 103 -1.81 -5.49 -9.57
N PHE A 104 -2.79 -4.60 -9.50
CA PHE A 104 -3.40 -4.01 -10.70
C PHE A 104 -2.35 -3.30 -11.56
N TYR A 105 -1.50 -2.47 -10.97
CA TYR A 105 -0.50 -1.70 -11.69
C TYR A 105 0.48 -2.61 -12.44
N ILE A 106 1.00 -3.64 -11.77
CA ILE A 106 1.91 -4.64 -12.35
C ILE A 106 1.21 -5.40 -13.49
N LEU A 107 0.02 -5.97 -13.24
CA LEU A 107 -0.68 -6.81 -14.21
C LEU A 107 -1.25 -6.04 -15.41
N SER A 108 -1.52 -4.74 -15.24
CA SER A 108 -1.98 -3.88 -16.34
C SER A 108 -0.83 -3.23 -17.11
N GLY A 109 0.43 -3.42 -16.68
CA GLY A 109 1.60 -2.78 -17.27
C GLY A 109 1.58 -1.26 -17.17
N GLY A 110 1.14 -0.71 -16.03
CA GLY A 110 1.19 0.74 -15.77
C GLY A 110 -0.16 1.43 -15.53
N GLY A 111 -1.25 0.68 -15.38
CA GLY A 111 -2.53 1.22 -14.89
C GLY A 111 -3.35 2.04 -15.89
N THR A 112 -2.98 2.07 -17.17
CA THR A 112 -3.75 2.80 -18.20
C THR A 112 -4.70 1.88 -18.95
N LYS A 113 -5.76 2.46 -19.56
CA LYS A 113 -6.67 1.70 -20.43
C LYS A 113 -5.93 1.11 -21.64
N GLU A 114 -4.95 1.82 -22.17
CA GLU A 114 -4.16 1.38 -23.32
C GLU A 114 -3.31 0.15 -22.95
N THR A 115 -2.53 0.24 -21.86
CA THR A 115 -1.66 -0.85 -21.41
C THR A 115 -2.48 -2.08 -21.01
N LEU A 116 -3.63 -1.87 -20.37
CA LEU A 116 -4.58 -2.93 -20.03
C LEU A 116 -5.16 -3.63 -21.26
N ASN A 117 -5.43 -2.91 -22.35
CA ASN A 117 -5.97 -3.48 -23.59
C ASN A 117 -4.94 -4.28 -24.39
N LYS A 118 -3.64 -4.07 -24.15
CA LYS A 118 -2.56 -4.84 -24.77
C LYS A 118 -2.33 -6.20 -24.07
N GLN A 119 -2.86 -6.39 -22.86
CA GLN A 119 -2.76 -7.65 -22.12
C GLN A 119 -3.66 -8.72 -22.71
N ASP A 120 -3.30 -9.99 -22.49
CA ASP A 120 -4.20 -11.11 -22.74
C ASP A 120 -5.45 -11.03 -21.86
N ILE A 121 -6.50 -11.76 -22.25
CA ILE A 121 -7.80 -11.67 -21.58
C ILE A 121 -7.73 -12.05 -20.09
N CYS A 122 -6.88 -13.01 -19.73
CA CYS A 122 -6.76 -13.49 -18.36
C CYS A 122 -6.03 -12.46 -17.50
N SER A 123 -4.88 -11.94 -17.96
CA SER A 123 -4.13 -10.90 -17.26
C SER A 123 -4.95 -9.63 -17.08
N ARG A 124 -5.71 -9.22 -18.11
CA ARG A 124 -6.64 -8.08 -18.02
C ARG A 124 -7.73 -8.30 -16.98
N LYS A 125 -8.37 -9.49 -16.98
CA LYS A 125 -9.42 -9.82 -15.99
C LYS A 125 -8.83 -9.82 -14.57
N MET A 126 -7.62 -10.37 -14.39
CA MET A 126 -6.94 -10.37 -13.09
C MET A 126 -6.59 -8.96 -12.60
N ALA A 127 -6.07 -8.10 -13.48
CA ALA A 127 -5.79 -6.71 -13.15
C ALA A 127 -7.07 -5.97 -12.70
N LEU A 128 -8.16 -6.11 -13.46
CA LEU A 128 -9.45 -5.49 -13.14
C LEU A 128 -10.05 -6.01 -11.84
N TYR A 129 -9.88 -7.31 -11.54
CA TYR A 129 -10.27 -7.88 -10.26
C TYR A 129 -9.59 -7.15 -9.09
N TYR A 130 -8.26 -6.99 -9.13
CA TYR A 130 -7.54 -6.35 -8.04
C TYR A 130 -7.83 -4.85 -7.91
N LEU A 131 -8.02 -4.13 -9.02
CA LEU A 131 -8.43 -2.72 -8.99
C LEU A 131 -9.79 -2.55 -8.28
N LEU A 132 -10.77 -3.36 -8.67
CA LEU A 132 -12.11 -3.27 -8.11
C LEU A 132 -12.15 -3.74 -6.67
N LEU A 133 -11.34 -4.74 -6.31
CA LEU A 133 -11.22 -5.19 -4.93
C LEU A 133 -10.61 -4.12 -4.01
N ALA A 134 -9.63 -3.35 -4.49
CA ALA A 134 -9.09 -2.19 -3.77
C ALA A 134 -10.19 -1.14 -3.56
N TYR A 135 -10.97 -0.85 -4.60
CA TYR A 135 -12.08 0.10 -4.57
C TYR A 135 -13.19 -0.31 -3.60
N GLU A 136 -13.59 -1.58 -3.63
CA GLU A 136 -14.58 -2.16 -2.71
C GLU A 136 -14.13 -2.13 -1.25
N ARG A 137 -12.82 -2.20 -1.01
CA ARG A 137 -12.22 -2.03 0.32
C ARG A 137 -12.04 -0.57 0.75
N GLY A 138 -12.54 0.39 -0.04
CA GLY A 138 -12.57 1.79 0.32
C GLY A 138 -11.28 2.57 0.01
N ASP A 139 -10.37 2.02 -0.80
CA ASP A 139 -9.17 2.74 -1.22
C ASP A 139 -9.53 3.96 -2.09
N GLN A 140 -9.38 5.16 -1.53
CA GLN A 140 -9.68 6.39 -2.26
C GLN A 140 -8.69 6.67 -3.38
N THR A 141 -7.47 6.10 -3.31
CA THR A 141 -6.42 6.33 -4.32
C THR A 141 -6.77 5.70 -5.66
N VAL A 142 -7.56 4.62 -5.67
CA VAL A 142 -7.94 3.90 -6.90
C VAL A 142 -9.21 4.44 -7.55
N LYS A 143 -9.98 5.26 -6.83
CA LYS A 143 -11.25 5.82 -7.32
C LYS A 143 -11.12 6.52 -8.68
N PRO A 144 -10.10 7.37 -8.94
CA PRO A 144 -9.93 7.99 -10.26
C PRO A 144 -9.73 6.96 -11.39
N TYR A 145 -8.98 5.87 -11.13
CA TYR A 145 -8.74 4.81 -12.10
C TYR A 145 -10.03 4.06 -12.45
N VAL A 146 -10.82 3.69 -11.44
CA VAL A 146 -12.12 3.03 -11.62
C VAL A 146 -13.07 3.92 -12.41
N LEU A 147 -13.24 5.18 -11.99
CA LEU A 147 -14.17 6.10 -12.66
C LEU A 147 -13.76 6.38 -14.11
N ASN A 148 -12.47 6.42 -14.40
CA ASN A 148 -11.98 6.59 -15.77
C ASN A 148 -12.19 5.34 -16.64
N LEU A 149 -11.86 4.15 -16.12
CA LEU A 149 -11.99 2.88 -16.85
C LEU A 149 -13.44 2.52 -17.16
N PHE A 150 -14.36 2.81 -16.24
CA PHE A 150 -15.80 2.52 -16.35
C PHE A 150 -16.64 3.75 -16.65
N LYS A 151 -16.05 4.82 -17.20
CA LYS A 151 -16.75 6.07 -17.50
C LYS A 151 -18.01 5.82 -18.34
N GLY A 152 -19.17 6.27 -17.83
CA GLY A 152 -20.47 6.09 -18.48
C GLY A 152 -21.08 4.69 -18.33
N GLN A 153 -20.51 3.84 -17.49
CA GLN A 153 -20.98 2.48 -17.24
C GLN A 153 -21.15 2.25 -15.73
N LYS A 154 -21.99 1.28 -15.37
CA LYS A 154 -22.07 0.81 -13.99
C LYS A 154 -20.77 0.07 -13.64
N VAL A 155 -20.12 0.48 -12.56
CA VAL A 155 -18.91 -0.20 -12.06
C VAL A 155 -19.31 -1.62 -11.59
N PRO A 156 -18.73 -2.69 -12.18
CA PRO A 156 -18.99 -4.06 -11.74
C PRO A 156 -18.30 -4.35 -10.40
N GLN A 157 -18.74 -5.43 -9.74
CA GLN A 157 -18.04 -5.95 -8.57
C GLN A 157 -16.80 -6.76 -9.01
N SER A 158 -15.75 -6.79 -8.19
CA SER A 158 -14.50 -7.52 -8.42
C SER A 158 -14.74 -8.98 -8.81
N ASN A 159 -15.68 -9.65 -8.11
CA ASN A 159 -16.03 -11.05 -8.35
C ASN A 159 -16.60 -11.35 -9.75
N PHE A 160 -17.01 -10.35 -10.52
CA PHE A 160 -17.40 -10.51 -11.92
C PHE A 160 -16.25 -11.04 -12.76
N TYR A 161 -15.03 -10.56 -12.48
CA TYR A 161 -13.82 -10.92 -13.21
C TYR A 161 -13.20 -12.25 -12.74
N LEU A 162 -13.49 -12.68 -11.51
CA LEU A 162 -13.16 -14.03 -11.02
C LEU A 162 -14.08 -15.10 -11.62
N ARG A 163 -15.40 -14.87 -11.63
CA ARG A 163 -16.38 -15.86 -12.11
C ARG A 163 -16.27 -16.17 -13.59
N ASN A 164 -15.79 -15.19 -14.36
CA ASN A 164 -15.56 -15.33 -15.79
C ASN A 164 -14.07 -15.43 -16.13
N PHE A 165 -13.23 -15.94 -15.23
CA PHE A 165 -11.79 -15.99 -15.45
C PHE A 165 -11.47 -16.91 -16.65
N CYS A 166 -10.81 -16.36 -17.67
CA CYS A 166 -10.40 -17.05 -18.90
C CYS A 166 -11.50 -17.78 -19.72
N ASN A 167 -12.78 -17.56 -19.41
CA ASN A 167 -13.93 -17.99 -20.23
C ASN A 167 -14.37 -16.93 -21.24
#